data_AF-A0A2Z6NIT2-F1
#
_entry.id   AF-A0A2Z6NIT2-F1
#
_cell.length_a   1.000
_cell.length_b   1.000
_cell.length_c   1.000
_cell.angle_alpha   90.00
_cell.angle_beta   90.00
_cell.angle_gamma   90.00
#
_symmetry.space_group_name_H-M   'P 1'
#
loop_
_entity.id
_entity.type
_entity.pdbx_description
1 polymer ?
#
loop_
_entity_poly.entity_id
_entity_poly.type
_entity_poly.pdbx_seq_one_letter_code
_entity_poly.pdbx_strand_id
1 'polypeptide(L)'
;MTSSVIENGHDDGSKHEPSDLIAEKMNPTVVNLSLPNETFLKAAISLKDEVVEVTWKRREVVVDPTVYTGLLGTAFTCLRSYEVTGSHEDLVLCSEIIDTCATVAHALAH
;
A
#
# COMPACT_ATOMS: atom_id res chain seq x y z
N MET A 1 7.39 -50.93 59.96
CA MET A 1 6.59 -52.02 59.38
C MET A 1 5.15 -51.85 59.83
N THR A 2 4.26 -51.43 58.93
CA THR A 2 2.89 -51.95 58.78
C THR A 2 2.36 -51.40 57.45
N SER A 3 2.12 -52.32 56.53
CA SER A 3 1.46 -52.12 55.25
C SER A 3 0.01 -51.65 55.40
N SER A 4 -0.54 -51.07 54.34
CA SER A 4 -1.83 -51.52 53.80
C SER A 4 -2.02 -51.01 52.36
N VAL A 5 -2.03 -51.97 51.45
CA VAL A 5 -2.57 -51.92 50.08
C VAL A 5 -4.10 -51.96 50.16
N ILE A 6 -4.82 -51.40 49.18
CA ILE A 6 -5.92 -52.01 48.38
C ILE A 6 -6.44 -51.00 47.33
N GLU A 7 -6.83 -51.58 46.20
CA GLU A 7 -7.07 -51.09 44.84
C GLU A 7 -8.36 -50.29 44.57
N ASN A 8 -8.39 -49.80 43.32
CA ASN A 8 -9.50 -49.69 42.37
C ASN A 8 -10.32 -48.38 42.28
N GLY A 9 -10.21 -47.77 41.10
CA GLY A 9 -11.11 -46.72 40.60
C GLY A 9 -10.74 -46.34 39.17
N HIS A 10 -11.42 -46.98 38.22
CA HIS A 10 -11.37 -46.83 36.77
C HIS A 10 -12.10 -45.54 36.34
N ASP A 11 -11.53 -44.68 35.50
CA ASP A 11 -12.30 -44.02 34.42
C ASP A 11 -11.41 -43.46 33.32
N ASP A 12 -11.96 -43.56 32.12
CA ASP A 12 -11.45 -43.38 30.77
C ASP A 12 -11.31 -41.90 30.39
N GLY A 13 -10.37 -41.57 29.51
CA GLY A 13 -10.07 -40.19 29.15
C GLY A 13 -8.93 -40.03 28.15
N SER A 14 -9.04 -40.75 27.03
CA SER A 14 -8.16 -40.69 25.86
C SER A 14 -7.87 -39.26 25.33
N LYS A 15 -6.56 -38.97 25.16
CA LYS A 15 -5.90 -38.12 24.13
C LYS A 15 -6.12 -36.60 24.31
N HIS A 16 -5.09 -35.76 24.33
CA HIS A 16 -4.35 -35.28 23.16
C HIS A 16 -2.99 -34.66 23.57
N GLU A 17 -1.91 -35.13 22.96
CA GLU A 17 -0.67 -34.37 22.69
C GLU A 17 -0.68 -34.05 21.18
N PRO A 18 0.12 -33.12 20.61
CA PRO A 18 0.99 -32.08 21.18
C PRO A 18 0.75 -30.69 20.53
N SER A 19 1.18 -29.57 21.13
CA SER A 19 1.36 -28.29 20.39
C SER A 19 2.40 -27.39 21.03
N ASP A 20 3.57 -27.95 21.32
CA ASP A 20 4.81 -27.21 21.52
C ASP A 20 5.35 -26.70 20.18
N LEU A 21 4.69 -25.77 19.47
CA LEU A 21 5.28 -25.15 18.26
C LEU A 21 4.82 -23.71 17.94
N ILE A 22 4.36 -22.92 18.91
CA ILE A 22 4.08 -21.49 18.66
C ILE A 22 4.86 -20.54 19.58
N ALA A 23 5.90 -21.06 20.23
CA ALA A 23 6.93 -20.26 20.89
C ALA A 23 8.12 -19.97 19.95
N GLU A 24 7.90 -19.77 18.64
CA GLU A 24 8.88 -19.01 17.85
C GLU A 24 8.69 -17.54 18.18
N LYS A 25 9.52 -17.09 19.14
CA LYS A 25 9.88 -15.70 19.34
C LYS A 25 10.05 -15.04 17.96
N MET A 26 9.11 -14.17 17.59
CA MET A 26 9.37 -13.12 16.61
C MET A 26 10.49 -12.26 17.19
N ASN A 27 11.74 -12.61 16.88
CA ASN A 27 12.89 -11.78 17.19
C ASN A 27 12.79 -10.58 16.24
N PRO A 28 12.63 -9.33 16.73
CA PRO A 28 12.61 -8.15 15.89
C PRO A 28 14.04 -7.85 15.43
N THR A 29 14.67 -8.81 14.74
CA THR A 29 15.90 -8.58 14.02
C THR A 29 15.49 -7.76 12.81
N VAL A 30 15.61 -6.43 12.98
CA VAL A 30 15.63 -5.39 11.95
C VAL A 30 15.51 -5.98 10.55
N VAL A 31 14.28 -6.05 10.04
CA VAL A 31 14.08 -6.26 8.61
C VAL A 31 14.82 -5.10 7.96
N ASN A 32 15.88 -5.39 7.20
CA ASN A 32 16.63 -4.34 6.54
C ASN A 32 15.69 -3.70 5.50
N LEU A 33 15.06 -2.58 5.88
CA LEU A 33 14.11 -1.83 5.05
C LEU A 33 14.81 -1.08 3.90
N SER A 34 16.11 -1.32 3.67
CA SER A 34 16.87 -0.67 2.62
C SER A 34 16.56 -1.32 1.27
N LEU A 35 15.50 -0.84 0.62
CA LEU A 35 15.32 -1.08 -0.81
C LEU A 35 16.33 -0.22 -1.59
N PRO A 36 16.99 -0.73 -2.64
CA PRO A 36 17.82 0.11 -3.50
C PRO A 36 17.00 1.28 -4.08
N ASN A 37 17.57 2.48 -4.07
CA ASN A 37 16.90 3.69 -4.56
C ASN A 37 16.37 3.52 -5.99
N GLU A 38 17.12 2.84 -6.87
CA GLU A 38 16.68 2.58 -8.24
C GLU A 38 15.45 1.67 -8.30
N THR A 39 15.38 0.66 -7.43
CA THR A 39 14.22 -0.25 -7.34
C THR A 39 13.00 0.51 -6.85
N PHE A 40 13.17 1.36 -5.83
CA PHE A 40 12.10 2.21 -5.33
C PHE A 40 11.62 3.20 -6.39
N LEU A 41 12.55 3.86 -7.08
CA LEU A 41 12.23 4.82 -8.14
C LEU A 41 11.48 4.15 -9.29
N LYS A 42 11.92 2.96 -9.74
CA LYS A 42 11.21 2.19 -10.77
C LYS A 42 9.78 1.86 -10.34
N ALA A 43 9.59 1.38 -9.11
CA ALA A 43 8.25 1.08 -8.58
C ALA A 43 7.37 2.35 -8.49
N ALA A 44 7.95 3.49 -8.08
CA ALA A 44 7.24 4.77 -8.02
C ALA A 44 6.81 5.26 -9.41
N ILE A 45 7.68 5.13 -10.42
CA ILE A 45 7.36 5.48 -11.81
C ILE A 45 6.23 4.57 -12.34
N SER A 46 6.32 3.25 -12.12
CA SER A 46 5.25 2.33 -12.54
C SER A 46 3.92 2.63 -11.84
N LEU A 47 3.93 2.97 -10.56
CA LEU A 47 2.72 3.38 -9.84
C LEU A 47 2.14 4.68 -10.41
N LYS A 48 2.99 5.68 -10.69
CA LYS A 48 2.57 6.92 -11.35
C LYS A 48 1.92 6.64 -12.71
N ASP A 49 2.51 5.77 -13.53
CA ASP A 49 1.98 5.43 -14.85
C ASP A 49 0.58 4.80 -14.76
N GLU A 50 0.38 3.87 -13.81
CA GLU A 50 -0.94 3.29 -13.54
C GLU A 50 -1.95 4.33 -13.04
N VAL A 51 -1.54 5.21 -12.11
CA VAL A 51 -2.41 6.30 -11.64
C VAL A 51 -2.83 7.19 -12.79
N VAL A 52 -1.90 7.60 -13.66
CA VAL A 52 -2.20 8.41 -14.86
C VAL A 52 -3.14 7.66 -15.81
N GLU A 53 -2.93 6.38 -16.03
CA GLU A 53 -3.78 5.57 -16.89
C GLU A 53 -5.23 5.56 -16.39
N VAL A 54 -5.45 5.34 -15.10
CA VAL A 54 -6.80 5.22 -14.52
C VAL A 54 -7.48 6.57 -14.27
N THR A 55 -6.74 7.63 -13.94
CA THR A 55 -7.34 8.94 -13.61
C THR A 55 -7.42 9.89 -14.80
N TRP A 56 -6.47 9.82 -15.75
CA TRP A 56 -6.39 10.77 -16.86
C TRP A 56 -6.83 10.19 -18.20
N LYS A 57 -6.29 9.02 -18.58
CA LYS A 57 -6.48 8.43 -19.92
C LYS A 57 -7.78 7.66 -20.05
N ARG A 58 -8.16 6.88 -19.03
CA ARG A 58 -9.41 6.12 -18.98
C ARG A 58 -10.52 6.85 -18.25
N ARG A 59 -10.45 8.18 -18.16
CA ARG A 59 -11.49 8.94 -17.45
C ARG A 59 -12.83 8.80 -18.18
N GLU A 60 -13.80 8.18 -17.52
CA GLU A 60 -15.17 8.05 -18.03
C GLU A 60 -16.11 9.13 -17.44
N VAL A 61 -15.71 9.77 -16.34
CA VAL A 61 -16.60 10.59 -15.48
C VAL A 61 -15.99 11.96 -15.17
N VAL A 62 -16.87 12.89 -14.76
CA VAL A 62 -16.63 14.24 -14.23
C VAL A 62 -15.26 14.42 -13.58
N VAL A 63 -14.56 15.49 -13.99
CA VAL A 63 -13.28 15.91 -13.41
C VAL A 63 -13.52 16.42 -11.99
N ASP A 64 -12.95 15.75 -11.00
CA ASP A 64 -12.77 16.28 -9.64
C ASP A 64 -11.48 17.13 -9.62
N PRO A 65 -11.55 18.47 -9.51
CA PRO A 65 -10.37 19.33 -9.54
C PRO A 65 -9.67 19.40 -8.17
N THR A 66 -10.01 18.56 -7.18
CA THR A 66 -9.34 18.58 -5.88
C THR A 66 -8.01 17.81 -5.89
N VAL A 67 -7.15 18.12 -4.92
CA VAL A 67 -5.83 17.49 -4.79
C VAL A 67 -5.89 16.10 -4.16
N TYR A 68 -6.75 15.90 -3.14
CA TYR A 68 -6.67 14.71 -2.30
C TYR A 68 -7.24 13.45 -2.97
N THR A 69 -8.40 13.57 -3.62
CA THR A 69 -9.06 12.48 -4.35
C THR A 69 -9.09 12.69 -5.85
N GLY A 70 -8.89 13.93 -6.28
CA GLY A 70 -9.11 14.35 -7.65
C GLY A 70 -7.85 14.39 -8.52
N LEU A 71 -8.05 15.00 -9.67
CA LEU A 71 -7.09 15.00 -10.77
C LEU A 71 -5.87 15.88 -10.49
N LEU A 72 -5.98 16.89 -9.62
CA LEU A 72 -4.80 17.65 -9.16
C LEU A 72 -3.82 16.78 -8.36
N GLY A 73 -4.27 15.71 -7.70
CA GLY A 73 -3.37 14.74 -7.06
C GLY A 73 -2.52 13.98 -8.10
N THR A 74 -3.10 13.69 -9.26
CA THR A 74 -2.37 13.09 -10.39
C THR A 74 -1.36 14.08 -10.98
N ALA A 75 -1.76 15.34 -11.19
CA ALA A 75 -0.85 16.40 -11.64
C ALA A 75 0.34 16.57 -10.68
N PHE A 76 0.07 16.64 -9.37
CA PHE A 76 1.11 16.76 -8.36
C PHE A 76 2.07 15.57 -8.42
N THR A 77 1.56 14.34 -8.58
CA THR A 77 2.41 13.14 -8.73
C THR A 77 3.30 13.22 -9.97
N CYS A 78 2.78 13.73 -11.10
CA CYS A 78 3.57 13.95 -12.32
C CYS A 78 4.66 15.03 -12.10
N LEU A 79 4.34 16.13 -11.42
CA LEU A 79 5.32 17.15 -11.05
C LEU A 79 6.45 16.57 -10.19
N ARG A 80 6.13 15.77 -9.17
CA ARG A 80 7.14 15.11 -8.33
C ARG A 80 8.01 14.15 -9.12
N SER A 81 7.44 13.44 -10.11
CA SER A 81 8.21 12.59 -11.02
C SER A 81 9.20 13.39 -11.85
N TYR A 82 8.77 14.52 -12.42
CA TYR A 82 9.66 15.44 -13.15
C TYR A 82 10.80 15.96 -12.28
N GLU A 83 10.52 16.41 -11.04
CA GLU A 83 11.54 16.92 -10.13
C GLU A 83 12.65 15.89 -9.84
N VAL A 84 12.30 14.61 -9.80
CA VAL A 84 13.26 13.51 -9.50
C VAL A 84 13.97 13.01 -10.75
N THR A 85 13.27 12.94 -11.88
CA THR A 85 13.76 12.25 -13.09
C THR A 85 14.22 13.19 -14.21
N GLY A 86 13.77 14.45 -14.19
CA GLY A 86 13.91 15.39 -15.32
C GLY A 86 13.00 15.07 -16.52
N SER A 87 12.02 14.17 -16.37
CA SER A 87 11.10 13.78 -17.45
C SER A 87 10.24 14.93 -17.94
N HIS A 88 10.55 15.49 -19.11
CA HIS A 88 9.77 16.56 -19.71
C HIS A 88 8.33 16.13 -20.03
N GLU A 89 8.12 14.87 -20.37
CA GLU A 89 6.79 14.30 -20.63
C GLU A 89 5.89 14.39 -19.39
N ASP A 90 6.43 14.09 -18.20
CA ASP A 90 5.68 14.22 -16.94
C ASP A 90 5.33 15.69 -16.63
N LEU A 91 6.22 16.63 -16.98
CA LEU A 91 5.94 18.06 -16.80
C LEU A 91 4.84 18.56 -17.74
N VAL A 92 4.88 18.14 -19.01
CA VAL A 92 3.84 18.49 -20.00
C VAL A 92 2.49 17.94 -19.55
N LEU A 93 2.45 16.66 -19.16
CA LEU A 93 1.22 16.03 -18.66
C LEU A 93 0.68 16.73 -17.40
N CYS A 94 1.55 17.12 -16.48
CA CYS A 94 1.17 17.90 -15.30
C CYS A 94 0.45 19.21 -15.71
N SER A 95 1.00 19.94 -16.68
CA SER A 95 0.40 21.18 -17.18
C SER A 95 -0.99 20.94 -17.79
N GLU A 96 -1.14 19.92 -18.65
CA GLU A 96 -2.42 19.59 -19.29
C GLU A 96 -3.52 19.29 -18.27
N ILE A 97 -3.16 18.54 -17.21
CA ILE A 97 -4.09 18.22 -16.12
C ILE A 97 -4.48 19.50 -15.37
N ILE A 98 -3.51 20.36 -15.04
CA ILE A 98 -3.77 21.62 -14.33
C ILE A 98 -4.71 22.52 -15.13
N ASP A 99 -4.47 22.68 -16.44
CA ASP A 99 -5.31 23.52 -17.31
C ASP A 99 -6.75 22.99 -17.39
N THR A 100 -6.90 21.67 -17.42
CA THR A 100 -8.22 21.01 -17.38
C THR A 100 -8.92 21.26 -16.04
N CYS A 101 -8.23 21.08 -14.93
CA CYS A 101 -8.78 21.35 -13.60
C CYS A 101 -9.15 22.83 -13.42
N ALA A 102 -8.33 23.76 -13.91
CA ALA A 102 -8.59 25.19 -13.86
C ALA A 102 -9.87 25.53 -14.63
N THR A 103 -10.03 25.01 -15.84
CA THR A 103 -11.23 25.20 -16.66
C THR A 103 -12.49 24.75 -15.93
N VAL A 104 -12.45 23.56 -15.30
CA VAL A 104 -13.57 23.01 -14.53
C VAL A 104 -13.85 23.84 -13.28
N ALA A 105 -12.82 24.21 -12.51
CA ALA A 105 -12.98 25.02 -11.32
C ALA A 105 -13.60 26.40 -11.63
N HIS A 106 -13.21 27.02 -12.75
CA HIS A 106 -13.83 28.26 -13.21
C HIS A 106 -15.31 28.06 -13.59
N ALA A 107 -15.65 26.96 -14.27
CA ALA A 107 -17.04 26.66 -14.62
C ALA A 107 -17.92 26.41 -13.38
N LEU A 108 -17.38 25.81 -12.31
CA LEU A 108 -18.10 25.57 -11.06
C LEU A 108 -18.31 26.84 -10.21
N ALA A 109 -17.56 27.90 -10.48
CA ALA A 109 -17.65 29.17 -9.74
C ALA A 109 -18.74 30.13 -10.27
N HIS A 110 -19.43 29.76 -11.35
CA HIS A 110 -20.49 30.52 -12.02
C HIS A 110 -21.83 29.78 -11.97
#